data_AF-A0A2D4I8S5-F1
#
_entry.id   AF-A0A2D4I8S5-F1
#
_cell.length_a   1.000
_cell.length_b   1.000
_cell.length_c   1.000
_cell.angle_alpha   90.00
_cell.angle_beta   90.00
_cell.angle_gamma   90.00
#
_symmetry.space_group_name_H-M   'P 1'
#
loop_
_entity.id
_entity.type
_entity.pdbx_description
1 polymer ?
#
loop_
_entity_poly.entity_id
_entity_poly.type
_entity_poly.pdbx_seq_one_letter_code
_entity_poly.pdbx_strand_id
1 'polypeptide(L)'
;VDDPVVALHSSTHVVSDPEESLKPEDKRLELTLRKAHQADAWAIKAASSASFFTRASLRWLCHLTKSIPNSNIRAHQDLAKVVAAIEFAADATFNSVKFSARSLAFQVAARRLLWLRSWQADIKQKWKLAFSPIS
;
A
#
# COMPACT_ATOMS: atom_id res chain seq x y z
N VAL A 1 21.68 9.32 46.10
CA VAL A 1 20.92 8.89 44.91
C VAL A 1 21.49 7.54 44.53
N ASP A 2 20.69 6.48 44.62
CA ASP A 2 21.14 5.09 44.54
C ASP A 2 21.64 4.69 43.14
N ASP A 3 22.84 4.10 43.09
CA ASP A 3 23.53 3.57 41.90
C ASP A 3 22.69 2.64 40.98
N PRO A 4 21.81 1.74 41.48
CA PRO A 4 21.00 0.88 40.61
C PRO A 4 19.91 1.63 39.83
N VAL A 5 19.54 2.87 40.23
CA VAL A 5 18.57 3.68 39.48
C VAL A 5 19.23 4.34 38.27
N VAL A 6 20.52 4.67 38.36
CA VAL A 6 21.30 5.24 37.24
C VAL A 6 21.47 4.21 36.11
N ALA A 7 21.54 2.91 36.43
CA ALA A 7 21.66 1.82 35.45
C ALA A 7 20.40 1.56 34.61
N LEU A 8 19.23 2.06 35.02
CA LEU A 8 17.96 1.94 34.28
C LEU A 8 17.75 3.05 33.24
N HIS A 9 18.56 4.11 33.27
CA HIS A 9 18.57 5.10 32.22
C HIS A 9 19.34 4.54 31.02
N SER A 10 18.65 3.83 30.12
CA SER A 10 19.05 3.82 28.72
C SER A 10 19.10 5.28 28.27
N SER A 11 20.30 5.86 28.26
CA SER A 11 20.55 7.16 27.64
C SER A 11 20.24 7.00 26.16
N THR A 12 18.95 7.18 25.84
CA THR A 12 18.49 7.33 24.48
C THR A 12 18.99 8.71 24.10
N HIS A 13 20.22 8.78 23.59
CA HIS A 13 20.77 10.00 23.03
C HIS A 13 19.83 10.40 21.89
N VAL A 14 18.93 11.34 22.18
CA VAL A 14 18.06 11.95 21.18
C VAL A 14 19.00 12.77 20.30
N VAL A 15 19.41 12.19 19.18
CA VAL A 15 20.17 12.90 18.14
C VAL A 15 19.33 14.13 17.78
N SER A 16 19.89 15.31 18.02
CA SER A 16 19.35 16.57 17.52
C SER A 16 19.36 16.46 15.99
N ASP A 17 18.18 16.56 15.41
CA ASP A 17 17.87 16.33 14.00
C ASP A 17 17.97 14.87 13.49
N PRO A 18 16.83 14.14 13.34
CA PRO A 18 16.85 12.79 12.79
C PRO A 18 17.39 12.75 11.35
N GLU A 19 17.31 13.85 10.58
CA GLU A 19 17.89 13.89 9.24
C GLU A 19 19.43 13.89 9.24
N GLU A 20 20.10 14.27 10.33
CA GLU A 20 21.57 14.17 10.44
C GLU A 20 22.07 12.75 10.80
N SER A 21 21.18 11.87 11.24
CA SER A 21 21.53 10.51 11.69
C SER A 21 21.77 9.50 10.57
N LEU A 22 21.30 9.78 9.34
CA LEU A 22 21.43 8.89 8.20
C LEU A 22 22.66 9.23 7.36
N LYS A 23 23.39 8.20 6.93
CA LYS A 23 24.48 8.37 5.97
C LYS A 23 23.93 8.91 4.63
N PRO A 24 24.74 9.60 3.81
CA PRO A 24 24.29 10.15 2.52
C PRO A 24 23.64 9.10 1.60
N GLU A 25 24.14 7.87 1.63
CA GLU A 25 23.58 6.70 0.93
C GLU A 25 22.18 6.32 1.45
N ASP A 26 21.99 6.30 2.77
CA ASP A 26 20.73 6.00 3.42
C ASP A 26 19.68 7.12 3.17
N LYS A 27 20.11 8.39 3.10
CA LYS A 27 19.23 9.50 2.72
C LYS A 27 18.66 9.34 1.30
N ARG A 28 19.49 8.88 0.35
CA ARG A 28 19.05 8.59 -1.02
C ARG A 28 18.09 7.39 -1.06
N LEU A 29 18.33 6.37 -0.25
CA LEU A 29 17.44 5.22 -0.12
C LEU A 29 16.08 5.64 0.48
N GLU A 30 16.06 6.42 1.56
CA GLU A 30 14.85 6.98 2.16
C GLU A 30 14.03 7.78 1.15
N LEU A 31 14.69 8.65 0.36
CA LEU A 31 14.01 9.42 -0.70
C LEU A 31 13.36 8.49 -1.75
N THR A 32 14.06 7.43 -2.15
CA THR A 32 13.54 6.45 -3.11
C THR A 32 12.33 5.71 -2.54
N LEU A 33 12.40 5.28 -1.28
CA LEU A 33 11.30 4.63 -0.57
C LEU A 33 10.08 5.56 -0.40
N ARG A 34 10.28 6.86 -0.12
CA ARG A 34 9.20 7.86 -0.06
C ARG A 34 8.50 8.03 -1.42
N LYS A 35 9.26 8.15 -2.50
CA LYS A 35 8.70 8.27 -3.85
C LYS A 35 7.91 7.02 -4.24
N ALA A 36 8.44 5.84 -3.93
CA ALA A 36 7.78 4.58 -4.20
C ALA A 36 6.47 4.44 -3.39
N HIS A 37 6.47 4.85 -2.11
CA HIS A 37 5.27 4.92 -1.27
C HIS A 37 4.21 5.85 -1.84
N GLN A 38 4.62 7.03 -2.31
CA GLN A 38 3.69 7.95 -2.95
C GLN A 38 3.11 7.36 -4.25
N ALA A 39 3.94 6.70 -5.07
CA ALA A 39 3.50 6.05 -6.30
C ALA A 39 2.49 4.93 -6.03
N ASP A 40 2.74 4.07 -5.03
CA ASP A 40 1.81 3.01 -4.64
C ASP A 40 0.50 3.58 -4.07
N ALA A 41 0.55 4.66 -3.30
CA ALA A 41 -0.66 5.35 -2.83
C ALA A 41 -1.50 5.90 -4.00
N TRP A 42 -0.86 6.47 -5.02
CA TRP A 42 -1.55 6.89 -6.25
C TRP A 42 -2.12 5.71 -7.02
N ALA A 43 -1.39 4.60 -7.12
CA ALA A 43 -1.86 3.38 -7.78
C ALA A 43 -3.10 2.81 -7.06
N ILE A 44 -3.09 2.74 -5.73
CA ILE A 44 -4.26 2.33 -4.93
C ILE A 44 -5.46 3.23 -5.23
N LYS A 45 -5.27 4.56 -5.20
CA LYS A 45 -6.36 5.51 -5.47
C LYS A 45 -6.94 5.32 -6.87
N ALA A 46 -6.08 5.28 -7.90
CA ALA A 46 -6.50 5.10 -9.28
C ALA A 46 -7.20 3.75 -9.52
N ALA A 47 -6.62 2.65 -9.03
CA ALA A 47 -7.18 1.32 -9.20
C ALA A 47 -8.48 1.12 -8.41
N SER A 48 -8.61 1.74 -7.23
CA SER A 48 -9.86 1.74 -6.46
C SER A 48 -10.97 2.48 -7.19
N SER A 49 -10.68 3.68 -7.73
CA SER A 49 -11.64 4.42 -8.55
C SER A 49 -12.04 3.64 -9.81
N ALA A 50 -11.07 3.04 -10.51
CA ALA A 50 -11.34 2.22 -11.69
C ALA A 50 -12.23 1.02 -11.34
N SER A 51 -11.93 0.30 -10.24
CA SER A 51 -12.73 -0.84 -9.78
C SER A 51 -14.17 -0.41 -9.45
N PHE A 52 -14.34 0.72 -8.75
CA PHE A 52 -15.65 1.26 -8.42
C PHE A 52 -16.48 1.57 -9.68
N PHE A 53 -15.93 2.35 -10.62
CA PHE A 53 -16.65 2.71 -11.83
C PHE A 53 -16.90 1.52 -12.76
N THR A 54 -15.99 0.55 -12.80
CA THR A 54 -16.18 -0.68 -13.59
C THR A 54 -17.34 -1.52 -13.02
N ARG A 55 -17.42 -1.67 -11.69
CA ARG A 55 -18.54 -2.38 -11.03
C ARG A 55 -19.87 -1.62 -11.13
N ALA A 56 -19.85 -0.29 -11.09
CA ALA A 56 -21.03 0.52 -11.34
C ALA A 56 -21.52 0.35 -12.79
N SER A 57 -20.59 0.39 -13.75
CA SER A 57 -20.87 0.20 -15.18
C SER A 57 -21.48 -1.18 -15.45
N LEU A 58 -21.02 -2.22 -14.76
CA LEU A 58 -21.62 -3.56 -14.84
C LEU A 58 -23.10 -3.55 -14.47
N ARG A 59 -23.49 -2.87 -13.38
CA ARG A 59 -24.91 -2.76 -12.97
C ARG A 59 -25.74 -2.04 -14.01
N TRP A 60 -25.23 -0.96 -14.58
CA TRP A 60 -25.92 -0.24 -15.67
C TRP A 60 -26.04 -1.10 -16.92
N LEU A 61 -24.99 -1.85 -17.25
CA LEU A 61 -25.00 -2.75 -18.40
C LEU A 61 -26.04 -3.87 -18.24
N CYS A 62 -26.10 -4.50 -17.06
CA CYS A 62 -27.12 -5.51 -16.75
C CYS A 62 -28.54 -4.93 -16.82
N HIS A 63 -28.73 -3.66 -16.42
CA HIS A 63 -30.02 -2.99 -16.58
C HIS A 63 -30.35 -2.81 -18.07
N LEU A 64 -29.39 -2.35 -18.87
CA LEU A 64 -29.55 -2.16 -20.31
C LEU A 64 -29.83 -3.49 -21.04
N THR A 65 -29.19 -4.60 -20.63
CA THR A 65 -29.47 -5.94 -21.16
C THR A 65 -30.94 -6.31 -21.03
N LYS A 66 -31.57 -5.99 -19.90
CA LYS A 66 -32.98 -6.30 -19.64
C LYS A 66 -33.94 -5.50 -20.51
N SER A 67 -33.51 -4.35 -21.01
CA SER A 67 -34.29 -3.50 -21.90
C SER A 67 -34.26 -3.97 -23.37
N ILE A 68 -33.32 -4.84 -23.74
CA ILE A 68 -33.19 -5.34 -25.12
C ILE A 68 -34.20 -6.48 -25.35
N PRO A 69 -35.00 -6.44 -26.43
CA PRO A 69 -35.90 -7.52 -26.78
C PRO A 69 -35.17 -8.87 -26.89
N ASN A 70 -35.75 -9.94 -26.33
CA ASN A 70 -35.16 -11.29 -26.36
C ASN A 70 -34.98 -11.86 -27.78
N SER A 71 -35.69 -11.30 -28.77
CA SER A 71 -35.51 -11.66 -30.19
C SER A 71 -34.16 -11.23 -30.76
N ASN A 72 -33.48 -10.26 -30.14
CA ASN A 72 -32.17 -9.79 -30.59
C ASN A 72 -31.03 -10.61 -29.98
N ILE A 73 -30.89 -11.86 -30.44
CA ILE A 73 -29.91 -12.83 -29.95
C ILE A 73 -28.48 -12.30 -30.07
N ARG A 74 -28.16 -11.61 -31.18
CA ARG A 74 -26.83 -11.03 -31.42
C ARG A 74 -26.47 -9.98 -30.36
N ALA A 75 -27.39 -9.07 -30.06
CA ALA A 75 -27.17 -8.05 -29.04
C ALA A 75 -26.93 -8.68 -27.66
N HIS A 76 -27.67 -9.72 -27.29
CA HIS A 76 -27.45 -10.45 -26.04
C HIS A 76 -26.08 -11.14 -25.98
N GLN A 77 -25.64 -11.76 -27.09
CA GLN A 77 -24.31 -12.39 -27.18
C GLN A 77 -23.17 -11.37 -27.06
N ASP A 78 -23.27 -10.24 -27.76
CA ASP A 78 -22.24 -9.21 -27.71
C ASP A 78 -22.20 -8.54 -26.33
N LEU A 79 -23.36 -8.33 -25.72
CA LEU A 79 -23.45 -7.78 -24.37
C LEU A 79 -22.91 -8.72 -23.31
N ALA A 80 -23.09 -10.04 -23.46
CA ALA A 80 -22.48 -11.04 -22.60
C ALA A 80 -20.93 -10.99 -22.65
N LYS A 81 -20.35 -10.77 -23.85
CA LYS A 81 -18.89 -10.58 -23.97
C LYS A 81 -18.42 -9.31 -23.25
N VAL A 82 -19.18 -8.23 -23.36
CA VAL A 82 -18.85 -6.95 -22.67
C VAL A 82 -18.98 -7.10 -21.15
N VAL A 83 -20.02 -7.78 -20.66
CA VAL A 83 -20.20 -8.11 -19.24
C VAL A 83 -18.98 -8.86 -18.71
N ALA A 84 -18.57 -9.94 -19.39
CA ALA A 84 -17.41 -10.73 -19.00
C ALA A 84 -16.11 -9.90 -18.99
N ALA A 85 -15.92 -9.01 -19.97
CA ALA A 85 -14.76 -8.12 -20.02
C ALA A 85 -14.74 -7.10 -18.88
N ILE A 86 -15.90 -6.53 -18.52
CA ILE A 86 -16.03 -5.57 -17.42
C ILE A 86 -15.83 -6.26 -16.07
N GLU A 87 -16.38 -7.46 -15.86
CA GLU A 87 -16.15 -8.25 -14.66
C GLU A 87 -14.65 -8.54 -14.47
N PHE A 88 -13.98 -9.00 -15.53
CA PHE A 88 -12.55 -9.20 -15.52
C PHE A 88 -11.78 -7.92 -15.18
N ALA A 89 -12.14 -6.78 -15.79
CA ALA A 89 -11.50 -5.49 -15.50
C ALA A 89 -11.71 -5.04 -14.05
N ALA A 90 -12.90 -5.29 -13.47
CA ALA A 90 -13.20 -4.96 -12.07
C ALA A 90 -12.36 -5.78 -11.09
N ASP A 91 -12.08 -7.05 -11.42
CA ASP A 91 -11.25 -7.94 -10.61
C ASP A 91 -9.76 -7.65 -10.81
N ALA A 92 -9.32 -7.34 -12.03
CA ALA A 92 -7.95 -6.93 -12.32
C ALA A 92 -7.57 -5.63 -11.58
N THR A 93 -8.45 -4.63 -11.61
CA THR A 93 -8.24 -3.36 -10.89
C THR A 93 -8.25 -3.57 -9.37
N PHE A 94 -9.12 -4.44 -8.85
CA PHE A 94 -9.09 -4.80 -7.43
C PHE A 94 -7.80 -5.53 -7.02
N ASN A 95 -7.31 -6.45 -7.86
CA ASN A 95 -6.02 -7.11 -7.62
C ASN A 95 -4.85 -6.12 -7.65
N SER A 96 -4.88 -5.12 -8.52
CA SER A 96 -3.90 -4.03 -8.54
C SER A 96 -3.86 -3.26 -7.22
N VAL A 97 -5.02 -2.98 -6.62
CA VAL A 97 -5.09 -2.38 -5.26
C VAL A 97 -4.39 -3.29 -4.23
N LYS A 98 -4.68 -4.60 -4.25
CA LYS A 98 -4.08 -5.57 -3.32
C LYS A 98 -2.56 -5.64 -3.45
N PHE A 99 -2.02 -5.64 -4.67
CA PHE A 99 -0.57 -5.66 -4.89
C PHE A 99 0.09 -4.35 -4.47
N SER A 100 -0.52 -3.22 -4.81
CA SER A 100 -0.02 -1.89 -4.42
C SER A 100 -0.03 -1.71 -2.90
N ALA A 101 -1.07 -2.18 -2.21
CA ALA A 101 -1.14 -2.16 -0.74
C ALA A 101 -0.05 -3.02 -0.08
N ARG A 102 0.27 -4.18 -0.67
CA ARG A 102 1.39 -5.02 -0.20
C ARG A 102 2.73 -4.32 -0.40
N SER A 103 2.95 -3.71 -1.58
CA SER A 103 4.15 -2.93 -1.88
C SER A 103 4.32 -1.77 -0.88
N LEU A 104 3.23 -1.05 -0.59
CA LEU A 104 3.19 0.01 0.41
C LEU A 104 3.63 -0.48 1.80
N ALA A 105 3.10 -1.63 2.24
CA ALA A 105 3.48 -2.24 3.52
C ALA A 105 4.97 -2.60 3.56
N PHE A 106 5.52 -3.16 2.47
CA PHE A 106 6.95 -3.46 2.38
C PHE A 106 7.82 -2.20 2.42
N GLN A 107 7.40 -1.11 1.80
CA GLN A 107 8.13 0.15 1.86
C GLN A 107 8.11 0.73 3.27
N VAL A 108 6.98 0.65 3.99
CA VAL A 108 6.91 1.07 5.40
C VAL A 108 7.87 0.23 6.25
N ALA A 109 7.90 -1.09 6.07
CA ALA A 109 8.83 -1.97 6.77
C ALA A 109 10.29 -1.65 6.43
N ALA A 110 10.62 -1.42 5.14
CA ALA A 110 11.95 -1.06 4.68
C ALA A 110 12.42 0.27 5.28
N ARG A 111 11.54 1.28 5.32
CA ARG A 111 11.82 2.57 5.98
C ARG A 111 12.06 2.36 7.47
N ARG A 112 11.23 1.60 8.17
CA ARG A 112 11.45 1.30 9.59
C ARG A 112 12.81 0.65 9.81
N LEU A 113 13.20 -0.33 9.00
CA LEU A 113 14.52 -0.96 9.09
C LEU A 113 15.67 0.02 8.84
N LEU A 114 15.52 0.90 7.85
CA LEU A 114 16.50 1.95 7.54
C LEU A 114 16.74 2.85 8.75
N TRP A 115 15.66 3.32 9.38
CA TRP A 115 15.72 4.20 10.56
C TRP A 115 16.17 3.47 11.83
N LEU A 116 15.83 2.19 11.99
CA LEU A 116 16.28 1.37 13.12
C LEU A 116 17.77 1.00 13.07
N ARG A 117 18.39 1.08 11.89
CA ARG A 117 19.82 0.79 11.69
C ARG A 117 20.72 1.79 12.41
N SER A 118 20.38 3.07 12.41
CA SER A 118 21.14 4.14 13.08
C SER A 118 20.85 4.24 14.58
N TRP A 119 19.73 3.70 15.05
CA TRP A 119 19.35 3.74 16.46
C TRP A 119 20.15 2.76 17.31
N GLN A 120 20.66 3.17 18.48
CA GLN A 120 21.32 2.26 19.44
C GLN A 120 20.27 1.64 20.37
N ALA A 121 19.84 0.43 20.07
CA ALA A 121 18.86 -0.34 20.84
C ALA A 121 19.07 -1.85 20.67
N ASP A 122 18.53 -2.65 21.59
CA ASP A 122 18.57 -4.10 21.52
C ASP A 122 17.98 -4.64 20.21
N ILE A 123 18.67 -5.62 19.60
CA ILE A 123 18.32 -6.16 18.28
C ILE A 123 16.92 -6.78 18.29
N LYS A 124 16.52 -7.44 19.38
CA LYS A 124 15.19 -8.07 19.49
C LYS A 124 14.08 -7.01 19.50
N GLN A 125 14.31 -5.88 20.18
CA GLN A 125 13.36 -4.75 20.21
C GLN A 125 13.24 -4.06 18.85
N LYS A 126 14.35 -3.90 18.12
CA LYS A 126 14.35 -3.35 16.75
C LYS A 126 13.53 -4.21 15.80
N TRP A 127 13.71 -5.54 15.80
CA TRP A 127 12.94 -6.44 14.95
C TRP A 127 11.44 -6.40 15.26
N LYS A 128 11.08 -6.35 16.56
CA LYS A 128 9.69 -6.22 16.98
C LYS A 128 9.06 -4.93 16.45
N LEU A 129 9.79 -3.81 16.46
CA LEU A 129 9.29 -2.54 15.96
C LEU A 129 9.20 -2.50 14.42
N ALA A 130 10.19 -3.06 13.73
CA ALA A 130 10.22 -3.10 12.26
C ALA A 130 8.96 -3.75 11.66
N PHE A 131 8.55 -4.88 12.26
CA PHE A 131 7.44 -5.70 11.77
C PHE A 131 6.11 -5.50 12.52
N SER A 132 6.02 -4.50 13.41
CA SER A 132 4.75 -4.19 14.07
C SER A 132 3.66 -3.88 13.03
N PRO A 133 2.40 -4.28 13.25
CA PRO A 133 1.30 -3.86 12.39
C PRO A 133 1.27 -2.34 12.20
N ILE A 134 0.88 -1.89 11.00
CA ILE A 134 0.62 -0.47 10.74
C ILE A 134 -0.77 -0.19 11.32
N SER A 135 -0.84 0.70 12.31
CA SER A 135 -2.08 1.11 13.00
C SER A 135 -2.90 2.08 12.16
#